data_AF-A0AAF0HCH5-F1
#
_entry.id   AF-A0AAF0HCH5-F1
#
_cell.length_a   1.000
_cell.length_b   1.000
_cell.length_c   1.000
_cell.angle_alpha   90.00
_cell.angle_beta   90.00
_cell.angle_gamma   90.00
#
_symmetry.space_group_name_H-M   'P 1'
#
loop_
_entity.id
_entity.type
_entity.pdbx_description
1 polymer ?
#
loop_
_entity_poly.entity_id
_entity_poly.type
_entity_poly.pdbx_seq_one_letter_code
_entity_poly.pdbx_strand_id
1 'polypeptide(L)'
;MELDIAHMRITIWLMIATLFSVIVFAAFPFIDLKVSALFFMGEAGSWVAGGPVFEFWRNVVRRSGEAIAAIAFLIFVGNLMLGQQQKTGWRVWAYLWLSTLSCAGVLVNGILKSNLGRARPNGVLEFGGQQLFTPPFQLSDQCSSNCSFSSGEVALVASVVLPLCVLIWPQLSRSGRIFASGLAIAAVVATAMMRIAAGRHFLSDTTMSMLFAALISVFLYRALAIGSHRHVFTAAPILADVSNILAHASRYVVKTSRIVLDRTRWAALRTRVLALRDYARFSSQGRSGATVE
;
A
#
# COMPACT_ATOMS: atom_id res chain seq x y z
N MET A 1 -15.83 -26.46 7.48
CA MET A 1 -15.27 -27.73 6.95
C MET A 1 -14.80 -27.58 5.50
N GLU A 2 -15.65 -27.42 4.48
CA GLU A 2 -15.19 -27.28 3.09
C GLU A 2 -14.28 -26.05 2.84
N LEU A 3 -14.63 -24.91 3.44
CA LEU A 3 -13.84 -23.67 3.33
C LEU A 3 -12.46 -23.82 4.01
N ASP A 4 -12.39 -24.53 5.13
CA ASP A 4 -11.14 -24.78 5.86
C ASP A 4 -10.23 -25.74 5.07
N ILE A 5 -10.79 -26.77 4.44
CA ILE A 5 -10.05 -27.70 3.57
C ILE A 5 -9.49 -26.95 2.35
N ALA A 6 -10.29 -26.12 1.69
CA ALA A 6 -9.83 -25.34 0.54
C ALA A 6 -8.70 -24.38 0.93
N HIS A 7 -8.85 -23.67 2.05
CA HIS A 7 -7.81 -22.79 2.58
C HIS A 7 -6.51 -23.54 2.89
N MET A 8 -6.60 -24.71 3.54
CA MET A 8 -5.46 -25.57 3.83
C MET A 8 -4.75 -26.02 2.54
N ARG A 9 -5.50 -26.50 1.54
CA ARG A 9 -4.95 -26.92 0.24
C ARG A 9 -4.23 -25.77 -0.47
N ILE A 10 -4.84 -24.59 -0.52
CA ILE A 10 -4.23 -23.40 -1.13
C ILE A 10 -2.93 -23.04 -0.41
N THR A 11 -2.94 -23.05 0.93
CA THR A 11 -1.76 -22.75 1.74
C THR A 11 -0.62 -23.73 1.44
N ILE A 12 -0.91 -25.03 1.43
CA ILE A 12 0.08 -26.08 1.13
C ILE A 12 0.68 -25.89 -0.27
N TRP A 13 -0.16 -25.74 -1.30
CA TRP A 13 0.33 -25.55 -2.67
C TRP A 13 1.14 -24.28 -2.83
N LEU A 14 0.76 -23.20 -2.14
CA LEU A 14 1.49 -21.95 -2.17
C LEU A 14 2.84 -22.05 -1.44
N MET A 15 2.91 -22.77 -0.33
CA MET A 15 4.19 -23.07 0.34
C MET A 15 5.09 -23.92 -0.54
N ILE A 16 4.55 -24.95 -1.20
CA ILE A 16 5.29 -25.79 -2.15
C ILE A 16 5.80 -24.95 -3.31
N ALA A 17 4.96 -24.12 -3.93
CA ALA A 17 5.36 -23.23 -5.02
C ALA A 17 6.43 -22.22 -4.60
N THR A 18 6.35 -21.71 -3.36
CA THR A 18 7.34 -20.80 -2.80
C THR A 18 8.67 -21.50 -2.58
N LEU A 19 8.66 -22.67 -1.93
CA LEU A 19 9.87 -23.45 -1.71
C LEU A 19 10.51 -23.88 -3.03
N PHE A 20 9.70 -24.33 -3.99
CA PHE A 20 10.16 -24.67 -5.32
C PHE A 20 10.82 -23.48 -6.02
N SER A 21 10.20 -22.29 -5.95
CA SER A 21 10.77 -21.07 -6.54
C SER A 21 12.10 -20.69 -5.87
N VAL A 22 12.18 -20.78 -4.54
CA VAL A 22 13.43 -20.55 -3.80
C VAL A 22 14.52 -21.51 -4.25
N ILE A 23 14.22 -22.82 -4.33
CA ILE A 23 15.18 -23.84 -4.78
C ILE A 23 15.66 -23.57 -6.20
N VAL A 24 14.74 -23.30 -7.14
CA VAL A 24 15.08 -23.06 -8.55
C VAL A 24 15.98 -21.83 -8.67
N PHE A 25 15.62 -20.71 -8.04
CA PHE A 25 16.41 -19.48 -8.16
C PHE A 25 17.72 -19.50 -7.38
N ALA A 26 17.80 -20.25 -6.28
CA ALA A 26 19.05 -20.45 -5.55
C ALA A 26 20.02 -21.39 -6.30
N ALA A 27 19.50 -22.47 -6.90
CA ALA A 27 20.32 -23.44 -7.65
C ALA A 27 20.73 -22.93 -9.04
N PHE A 28 19.88 -22.12 -9.68
CA PHE A 28 20.07 -21.65 -11.05
C PHE A 28 19.91 -20.12 -11.17
N PRO A 29 20.76 -19.32 -10.50
CA PRO A 29 20.62 -17.86 -10.45
C PRO A 29 20.82 -17.19 -11.82
N PHE A 30 21.50 -17.84 -12.77
CA PHE A 30 21.67 -17.35 -14.14
C PHE A 30 20.35 -17.22 -14.91
N ILE A 31 19.25 -17.83 -14.46
CA ILE A 31 17.91 -17.64 -15.05
C ILE A 31 17.55 -16.16 -15.06
N ASP A 32 17.89 -15.43 -14.00
CA ASP A 32 17.64 -14.00 -13.89
C ASP A 32 18.34 -13.21 -15.00
N LEU A 33 19.62 -13.50 -15.23
CA LEU A 33 20.40 -12.88 -16.31
C LEU A 33 19.83 -13.24 -17.69
N LYS A 34 19.54 -14.52 -17.94
CA LYS A 34 18.99 -14.98 -19.23
C LYS A 34 17.66 -14.31 -19.57
N VAL A 35 16.77 -14.19 -18.59
CA VAL A 35 15.46 -13.56 -18.79
C VAL A 35 15.61 -12.06 -18.98
N SER A 36 16.44 -11.37 -18.20
CA SER A 36 16.70 -9.94 -18.38
C SER A 36 17.36 -9.64 -19.73
N ALA A 37 18.23 -10.50 -20.23
CA ALA A 37 18.90 -10.33 -21.52
C ALA A 37 17.94 -10.26 -22.71
N LEU A 38 16.75 -10.89 -22.62
CA LEU A 38 15.71 -10.82 -23.67
C LEU A 38 15.17 -9.40 -23.89
N PHE A 39 15.35 -8.51 -22.91
CA PHE A 39 14.84 -7.13 -22.95
C PHE A 39 15.95 -6.08 -23.04
N PHE A 40 17.21 -6.50 -23.05
CA PHE A 40 18.36 -5.62 -23.16
C PHE A 40 18.69 -5.39 -24.64
N MET A 41 18.93 -4.13 -25.04
CA MET A 41 19.14 -3.76 -26.45
C MET A 41 20.62 -3.68 -26.87
N GLY A 42 21.55 -4.13 -26.03
CA GLY A 42 22.99 -4.22 -26.35
C GLY A 42 23.82 -3.00 -25.96
N GLU A 43 23.19 -1.87 -25.64
CA GLU A 43 23.87 -0.67 -25.13
C GLU A 43 23.53 -0.43 -23.65
N ALA A 44 24.52 0.00 -22.87
CA ALA A 44 24.35 0.27 -21.45
C ALA A 44 23.16 1.21 -21.18
N GLY A 45 22.23 0.78 -20.32
CA GLY A 45 21.02 1.55 -20.01
C GLY A 45 19.94 1.52 -21.10
N SER A 46 20.14 0.84 -22.22
CA SER A 46 19.15 0.66 -23.29
C SER A 46 18.32 -0.61 -23.08
N TRP A 47 17.03 -0.40 -22.77
CA TRP A 47 16.07 -1.45 -22.44
C TRP A 47 14.80 -1.30 -23.28
N VAL A 48 14.19 -2.43 -23.67
CA VAL A 48 12.97 -2.45 -24.50
C VAL A 48 11.84 -1.61 -23.90
N ALA A 49 11.73 -1.58 -22.57
CA ALA A 49 10.78 -0.72 -21.89
C ALA A 49 11.48 0.50 -21.27
N GLY A 50 11.64 1.55 -22.08
CA GLY A 50 12.09 2.86 -21.65
C GLY A 50 11.41 3.95 -22.50
N GLY A 51 10.92 5.02 -21.88
CA GLY A 51 10.34 6.17 -22.59
C GLY A 51 9.05 6.72 -21.97
N PRO A 52 8.57 7.89 -22.44
CA PRO A 52 7.50 8.64 -21.76
C PRO A 52 6.16 7.89 -21.69
N VAL A 53 5.76 7.19 -22.76
CA VAL A 53 4.50 6.45 -22.81
C VAL A 53 4.51 5.26 -21.86
N PHE A 54 5.61 4.50 -21.83
CA PHE A 54 5.79 3.40 -20.89
C PHE A 54 5.77 3.91 -19.43
N GLU A 55 6.51 4.98 -19.16
CA GLU A 55 6.56 5.61 -17.84
C GLU A 55 5.20 6.14 -17.38
N PHE A 56 4.38 6.65 -18.31
CA PHE A 56 2.99 7.03 -18.03
C PHE A 56 2.18 5.83 -17.54
N TRP A 57 2.12 4.75 -18.32
CA TRP A 57 1.33 3.56 -17.96
C TRP A 57 1.83 2.90 -16.67
N ARG A 58 3.15 2.82 -16.49
CA ARG A 58 3.79 2.35 -15.26
C ARG A 58 3.33 3.20 -14.06
N ASN A 59 3.34 4.51 -14.18
CA ASN A 59 2.88 5.42 -13.13
C ASN A 59 1.37 5.29 -12.89
N VAL A 60 0.55 5.08 -13.91
CA VAL A 60 -0.89 4.81 -13.76
C VAL A 60 -1.12 3.56 -12.92
N VAL A 61 -0.44 2.44 -13.24
CA VAL A 61 -0.57 1.19 -12.48
C VAL A 61 -0.14 1.38 -11.03
N ARG A 62 1.04 1.99 -10.82
CA ARG A 62 1.57 2.25 -9.47
C ARG A 62 0.63 3.15 -8.65
N ARG A 63 0.26 4.31 -9.19
CA ARG A 63 -0.61 5.29 -8.50
C ARG A 63 -2.00 4.73 -8.24
N SER A 64 -2.54 3.89 -9.14
CA SER A 64 -3.82 3.22 -8.90
C SER A 64 -3.74 2.25 -7.72
N GLY A 65 -2.68 1.45 -7.63
CA GLY A 65 -2.46 0.57 -6.49
C GLY A 65 -2.30 1.34 -5.17
N GLU A 66 -1.51 2.43 -5.18
CA GLU A 66 -1.34 3.33 -4.02
C GLU A 66 -2.66 3.98 -3.60
N ALA A 67 -3.45 4.46 -4.57
CA ALA A 67 -4.75 5.07 -4.31
C ALA A 67 -5.74 4.05 -3.71
N ILE A 68 -5.79 2.82 -4.24
CA ILE A 68 -6.65 1.76 -3.69
C ILE A 68 -6.23 1.43 -2.25
N ALA A 69 -4.93 1.30 -1.97
CA ALA A 69 -4.44 1.06 -0.62
C ALA A 69 -4.78 2.21 0.34
N ALA A 70 -4.65 3.47 -0.10
CA ALA A 70 -5.01 4.65 0.68
C ALA A 70 -6.52 4.74 0.94
N ILE A 71 -7.36 4.49 -0.06
CA ILE A 71 -8.82 4.45 0.09
C ILE A 71 -9.21 3.33 1.06
N ALA A 72 -8.62 2.15 0.93
CA ALA A 72 -8.87 1.04 1.83
C ALA A 72 -8.49 1.38 3.29
N PHE A 73 -7.37 2.08 3.49
CA PHE A 73 -6.99 2.59 4.81
C PHE A 73 -8.01 3.57 5.38
N LEU A 74 -8.43 4.56 4.59
CA LEU A 74 -9.38 5.58 5.03
C LEU A 74 -10.72 4.99 5.41
N ILE A 75 -11.24 4.04 4.61
CA ILE A 75 -12.50 3.36 4.91
C ILE A 75 -12.34 2.42 6.11
N PHE A 76 -11.20 1.73 6.24
CA PHE A 76 -10.89 0.93 7.43
C PHE A 76 -10.96 1.78 8.72
N VAL A 77 -10.25 2.91 8.76
CA VAL A 77 -10.27 3.83 9.91
C VAL A 77 -11.67 4.40 10.12
N GLY A 78 -12.35 4.81 9.05
CA GLY A 78 -13.72 5.31 9.13
C GLY A 78 -14.69 4.26 9.72
N ASN A 79 -14.58 3.00 9.33
CA ASN A 79 -15.40 1.92 9.88
C ASN A 79 -15.09 1.63 11.36
N LEU A 80 -13.84 1.79 11.80
CA LEU A 80 -13.51 1.74 13.23
C LEU A 80 -14.21 2.87 13.99
N MET A 81 -14.27 4.08 13.42
CA MET A 81 -14.96 5.22 14.03
C MET A 81 -16.49 5.06 14.04
N LEU A 82 -17.07 4.39 13.03
CA LEU A 82 -18.51 4.10 12.98
C LEU A 82 -18.94 3.02 13.99
N GLY A 83 -18.03 2.17 14.46
CA GLY A 83 -18.33 1.13 15.44
C GLY A 83 -19.41 0.17 14.94
N GLN A 84 -20.51 0.01 15.68
CA GLN A 84 -21.59 -0.93 15.34
C GLN A 84 -22.44 -0.49 14.12
N GLN A 85 -22.26 0.74 13.61
CA GLN A 85 -23.05 1.27 12.49
C GLN A 85 -22.52 0.84 11.11
N GLN A 86 -21.33 0.25 11.06
CA GLN A 86 -20.70 -0.22 9.82
C GLN A 86 -21.51 -1.33 9.13
N LYS A 87 -21.54 -1.32 7.80
CA LYS A 87 -22.26 -2.28 6.94
C LYS A 87 -21.33 -3.29 6.29
N THR A 88 -20.16 -2.86 5.83
CA THR A 88 -19.13 -3.73 5.22
C THR A 88 -18.24 -4.40 6.26
N GLY A 89 -18.07 -3.80 7.44
CA GLY A 89 -17.18 -4.30 8.48
C GLY A 89 -15.71 -3.88 8.28
N TRP A 90 -15.04 -3.51 9.37
CA TRP A 90 -13.65 -3.05 9.37
C TRP A 90 -12.69 -4.13 8.89
N ARG A 91 -13.00 -5.41 9.16
CA ARG A 91 -12.17 -6.57 8.78
C ARG A 91 -11.96 -6.67 7.27
N VAL A 92 -12.96 -6.32 6.48
CA VAL A 92 -12.90 -6.38 5.01
C VAL A 92 -11.90 -5.35 4.47
N TRP A 93 -11.97 -4.12 4.97
CA TRP A 93 -11.04 -3.06 4.57
C TRP A 93 -9.66 -3.23 5.18
N ALA A 94 -9.58 -3.72 6.42
CA ALA A 94 -8.33 -4.12 7.05
C ALA A 94 -7.63 -5.22 6.25
N TYR A 95 -8.36 -6.16 5.66
CA TYR A 95 -7.77 -7.21 4.84
C TYR A 95 -7.05 -6.66 3.61
N LEU A 96 -7.69 -5.75 2.86
CA LEU A 96 -7.06 -5.07 1.72
C LEU A 96 -5.85 -4.25 2.17
N TRP A 97 -6.04 -3.39 3.17
CA TRP A 97 -5.00 -2.49 3.65
C TRP A 97 -3.83 -3.25 4.28
N LEU A 98 -4.06 -4.16 5.23
CA LEU A 98 -3.00 -4.94 5.88
C LEU A 98 -2.25 -5.84 4.89
N SER A 99 -2.89 -6.35 3.84
CA SER A 99 -2.19 -7.11 2.80
C SER A 99 -1.16 -6.22 2.09
N THR A 100 -1.55 -5.01 1.71
CA THR A 100 -0.65 -4.04 1.06
C THR A 100 0.43 -3.51 1.99
N LEU A 101 0.08 -3.15 3.23
CA LEU A 101 1.03 -2.67 4.22
C LEU A 101 2.05 -3.75 4.57
N SER A 102 1.60 -4.97 4.88
CA SER A 102 2.50 -6.03 5.35
C SER A 102 3.44 -6.51 4.23
N CYS A 103 2.94 -6.66 3.00
CA CYS A 103 3.74 -7.13 1.88
C CYS A 103 4.56 -6.00 1.25
N ALA A 104 3.90 -5.04 0.62
CA ALA A 104 4.59 -4.01 -0.15
C ALA A 104 5.28 -3.00 0.76
N GLY A 105 4.62 -2.54 1.83
CA GLY A 105 5.17 -1.55 2.75
C GLY A 105 6.31 -2.12 3.61
N VAL A 106 6.00 -3.08 4.47
CA VAL A 106 6.90 -3.60 5.49
C VAL A 106 7.89 -4.60 4.91
N LEU A 107 7.40 -5.74 4.40
CA LEU A 107 8.30 -6.82 3.97
C LEU A 107 9.19 -6.39 2.81
N VAL A 108 8.62 -5.89 1.70
CA VAL A 108 9.40 -5.62 0.49
C VAL A 108 10.18 -4.31 0.58
N ASN A 109 9.52 -3.18 0.83
CA ASN A 109 10.21 -1.88 0.85
C ASN A 109 10.91 -1.59 2.18
N GLY A 110 10.36 -2.00 3.33
CA GLY A 110 10.96 -1.76 4.64
C GLY A 110 12.12 -2.69 4.96
N ILE A 111 11.93 -4.00 4.76
CA ILE A 111 12.89 -5.03 5.16
C ILE A 111 13.79 -5.44 3.98
N LEU A 112 13.25 -6.07 2.94
CA LEU A 112 14.08 -6.72 1.93
C LEU A 112 14.97 -5.74 1.15
N LYS A 113 14.38 -4.65 0.63
CA LYS A 113 15.13 -3.66 -0.17
C LYS A 113 16.21 -2.92 0.61
N SER A 114 16.05 -2.79 1.92
CA SER A 114 16.98 -2.06 2.78
C SER A 114 18.15 -2.93 3.23
N ASN A 115 18.03 -4.25 3.15
CA ASN A 115 18.98 -5.17 3.79
C ASN A 115 19.72 -6.10 2.80
N LEU A 116 19.21 -6.36 1.60
CA LEU A 116 19.84 -7.33 0.69
C LEU A 116 20.94 -6.77 -0.21
N GLY A 117 20.90 -5.46 -0.53
CA GLY A 117 21.93 -4.79 -1.33
C GLY A 117 22.15 -5.33 -2.76
N ARG A 118 21.20 -6.12 -3.29
CA ARG A 118 21.25 -6.64 -4.66
C ARG A 118 21.09 -5.53 -5.70
N ALA A 119 22.08 -5.37 -6.59
CA ALA A 119 22.00 -4.46 -7.73
C ALA A 119 20.88 -4.82 -8.71
N ARG A 120 20.40 -3.82 -9.46
CA ARG A 120 19.33 -3.99 -10.47
C ARG A 120 19.93 -4.45 -11.81
N PRO A 121 19.14 -5.09 -12.70
CA PRO A 121 19.64 -5.50 -14.02
C PRO A 121 20.31 -4.35 -14.79
N ASN A 122 19.73 -3.16 -14.80
CA ASN A 122 20.32 -2.01 -15.51
C ASN A 122 21.61 -1.44 -14.89
N GLY A 123 22.09 -2.02 -13.80
CA GLY A 123 23.30 -1.59 -13.10
C GLY A 123 24.40 -2.66 -13.05
N VAL A 124 24.12 -3.91 -13.44
CA VAL A 124 25.13 -4.98 -13.42
C VAL A 124 26.02 -4.98 -14.67
N LEU A 125 27.25 -5.50 -14.53
CA LEU A 125 28.26 -5.56 -15.61
C LEU A 125 27.74 -6.22 -16.88
N GLU A 126 26.93 -7.27 -16.76
CA GLU A 126 26.36 -8.02 -17.88
C GLU A 126 25.47 -7.17 -18.80
N PHE A 127 24.95 -6.05 -18.30
CA PHE A 127 24.09 -5.12 -19.05
C PHE A 127 24.71 -3.72 -19.15
N GLY A 128 26.04 -3.63 -19.10
CA GLY A 128 26.81 -2.39 -19.29
C GLY A 128 26.86 -1.49 -18.06
N GLY A 129 26.48 -1.99 -16.88
CA GLY A 129 26.59 -1.28 -15.62
C GLY A 129 27.98 -1.42 -14.98
N GLN A 130 28.04 -1.20 -13.66
CA GLN A 130 29.30 -1.21 -12.88
C GLN A 130 29.25 -2.13 -11.66
N GLN A 131 28.09 -2.72 -11.36
CA GLN A 131 27.89 -3.58 -10.20
C GLN A 131 28.01 -5.06 -10.56
N LEU A 132 28.38 -5.89 -9.59
CA LEU A 132 28.42 -7.33 -9.77
C LEU A 132 27.02 -7.92 -9.63
N PHE A 133 26.69 -8.87 -10.52
CA PHE A 133 25.49 -9.69 -10.35
C PHE A 133 25.57 -10.46 -9.02
N THR A 134 24.50 -10.37 -8.23
CA THR A 134 24.32 -11.19 -7.02
C THR A 134 23.08 -12.08 -7.21
N PRO A 135 23.18 -13.39 -6.91
CA PRO A 135 22.03 -14.28 -6.81
C PRO A 135 20.93 -13.75 -5.88
N PRO A 136 19.66 -14.14 -6.08
CA PRO A 136 18.60 -13.83 -5.11
C PRO A 136 18.91 -14.47 -3.75
N PHE A 137 18.36 -13.88 -2.69
CA PHE A 137 18.50 -14.32 -1.28
C PHE A 137 19.89 -14.16 -0.64
N GLN A 138 20.91 -13.77 -1.40
CA GLN A 138 22.24 -13.49 -0.88
C GLN A 138 22.37 -12.01 -0.47
N LEU A 139 23.01 -11.76 0.67
CA LEU A 139 23.38 -10.41 1.11
C LEU A 139 24.52 -9.88 0.25
N SER A 140 24.47 -8.59 -0.09
CA SER A 140 25.38 -7.94 -1.00
C SER A 140 25.55 -6.46 -0.62
N ASP A 141 26.63 -5.86 -1.08
CA ASP A 141 26.97 -4.44 -0.92
C ASP A 141 26.86 -3.66 -2.25
N GLN A 142 26.33 -4.31 -3.29
CA GLN A 142 26.25 -3.78 -4.65
C GLN A 142 25.15 -2.71 -4.83
N CYS A 143 24.41 -2.36 -3.78
CA CYS A 143 23.40 -1.32 -3.80
C CYS A 143 23.19 -0.73 -2.39
N SER A 144 23.18 0.60 -2.31
CA SER A 144 23.03 1.33 -1.03
C SER A 144 21.57 1.62 -0.65
N SER A 145 20.67 1.77 -1.61
CA SER A 145 19.25 2.02 -1.35
C SER A 145 18.36 1.64 -2.52
N ASN A 146 17.08 1.35 -2.24
CA ASN A 146 16.10 1.05 -3.27
C ASN A 146 16.53 -0.11 -4.20
N CYS A 147 17.08 -1.16 -3.60
CA CYS A 147 17.71 -2.28 -4.30
C CYS A 147 16.71 -3.17 -5.05
N SER A 148 17.24 -4.10 -5.85
CA SER A 148 16.43 -4.90 -6.78
C SER A 148 15.52 -5.88 -6.04
N PHE A 149 16.06 -6.63 -5.08
CA PHE A 149 15.27 -7.64 -4.38
C PHE A 149 14.53 -7.00 -3.18
N SER A 150 13.21 -7.09 -3.07
CA SER A 150 12.24 -7.65 -4.03
C SER A 150 11.50 -6.53 -4.79
N SER A 151 10.70 -6.89 -5.81
CA SER A 151 9.95 -5.91 -6.60
C SER A 151 8.78 -5.29 -5.81
N GLY A 152 8.92 -4.01 -5.44
CA GLY A 152 7.90 -3.27 -4.68
C GLY A 152 6.60 -3.01 -5.46
N GLU A 153 6.69 -2.70 -6.77
CA GLU A 153 5.49 -2.46 -7.60
C GLU A 153 4.70 -3.76 -7.83
N VAL A 154 5.37 -4.88 -8.05
CA VAL A 154 4.71 -6.19 -8.17
C VAL A 154 4.06 -6.59 -6.84
N ALA A 155 4.76 -6.38 -5.72
CA ALA A 155 4.21 -6.63 -4.40
C ALA A 155 2.96 -5.79 -4.13
N LEU A 156 2.97 -4.50 -4.48
CA LEU A 156 1.81 -3.60 -4.36
C LEU A 156 0.63 -4.11 -5.19
N VAL A 157 0.82 -4.36 -6.48
CA VAL A 157 -0.27 -4.80 -7.35
C VAL A 157 -0.84 -6.15 -6.90
N ALA A 158 0.03 -7.13 -6.60
CA ALA A 158 -0.41 -8.44 -6.13
C ALA A 158 -1.15 -8.36 -4.78
N SER A 159 -0.67 -7.53 -3.84
CA SER A 159 -1.30 -7.36 -2.52
C SER A 159 -2.59 -6.55 -2.53
N VAL A 160 -2.91 -5.83 -3.62
CA VAL A 160 -4.23 -5.23 -3.86
C VAL A 160 -5.16 -6.23 -4.56
N VAL A 161 -4.70 -6.79 -5.67
CA VAL A 161 -5.53 -7.56 -6.60
C VAL A 161 -5.95 -8.90 -6.01
N LEU A 162 -5.04 -9.63 -5.34
CA LEU A 162 -5.36 -10.95 -4.78
C LEU A 162 -6.43 -10.86 -3.67
N PRO A 163 -6.31 -9.97 -2.66
CA PRO A 163 -7.38 -9.78 -1.67
C PRO A 163 -8.69 -9.30 -2.30
N LEU A 164 -8.63 -8.38 -3.28
CA LEU A 164 -9.82 -7.88 -3.95
C LEU A 164 -10.58 -9.01 -4.66
N CYS A 165 -9.88 -9.87 -5.39
CA CYS A 165 -10.47 -11.07 -6.01
C CYS A 165 -11.15 -11.98 -4.99
N VAL A 166 -10.55 -12.17 -3.80
CA VAL A 166 -11.13 -12.97 -2.72
C VAL A 166 -12.40 -12.32 -2.15
N LEU A 167 -12.45 -10.99 -2.05
CA LEU A 167 -13.58 -10.24 -1.52
C LEU A 167 -14.78 -10.23 -2.48
N ILE A 168 -14.54 -10.05 -3.78
CA ILE A 168 -15.62 -10.06 -4.78
C ILE A 168 -16.11 -11.48 -5.11
N TRP A 169 -15.33 -12.51 -4.77
CA TRP A 169 -15.59 -13.92 -5.11
C TRP A 169 -17.03 -14.41 -4.89
N PRO A 170 -17.70 -14.11 -3.75
CA PRO A 170 -19.07 -14.59 -3.50
C PRO A 170 -20.10 -14.03 -4.49
N GLN A 171 -19.84 -12.88 -5.10
CA GLN A 171 -20.77 -12.17 -5.99
C GLN A 171 -20.59 -12.57 -7.46
N LEU A 172 -19.52 -13.29 -7.77
CA LEU A 172 -19.19 -13.67 -9.13
C LEU A 172 -19.84 -15.00 -9.51
N SER A 173 -20.43 -15.04 -10.70
CA SER A 173 -20.82 -16.26 -11.40
C SER A 173 -19.59 -17.12 -11.73
N ARG A 174 -19.78 -18.37 -12.19
CA ARG A 174 -18.66 -19.24 -12.58
C ARG A 174 -17.78 -18.60 -13.66
N SER A 175 -18.37 -17.99 -14.69
CA SER A 175 -17.64 -17.27 -15.73
C SER A 175 -16.97 -16.01 -15.17
N GLY A 176 -17.65 -15.28 -14.29
CA GLY A 176 -17.09 -14.11 -13.59
C GLY A 176 -15.85 -14.44 -12.77
N ARG A 177 -15.83 -15.60 -12.09
CA ARG A 177 -14.66 -16.07 -11.31
C ARG A 177 -13.46 -16.37 -12.20
N ILE A 178 -13.69 -17.00 -13.36
CA ILE A 178 -12.63 -17.28 -14.34
C ILE A 178 -12.08 -15.96 -14.87
N PHE A 179 -12.95 -15.05 -15.29
CA PHE A 179 -12.56 -13.74 -15.80
C PHE A 179 -11.78 -12.92 -14.76
N ALA A 180 -12.29 -12.82 -13.53
CA ALA A 180 -11.62 -12.09 -12.45
C ALA A 180 -10.25 -12.69 -12.12
N SER A 181 -10.12 -14.02 -12.12
CA SER A 181 -8.84 -14.69 -11.89
C SER A 181 -7.86 -14.43 -13.04
N GLY A 182 -8.33 -14.50 -14.29
CA GLY A 182 -7.52 -14.20 -15.46
C GLY A 182 -7.03 -12.76 -15.47
N LEU A 183 -7.92 -11.80 -15.16
CA LEU A 183 -7.58 -10.38 -15.05
C LEU A 183 -6.58 -10.13 -13.93
N ALA A 184 -6.73 -10.80 -12.79
CA ALA A 184 -5.81 -10.69 -11.67
C ALA A 184 -4.41 -11.17 -12.02
N ILE A 185 -4.31 -12.36 -12.61
CA ILE A 185 -3.06 -12.93 -13.09
C ILE A 185 -2.44 -12.00 -14.15
N ALA A 186 -3.23 -11.54 -15.12
CA ALA A 186 -2.77 -10.63 -16.16
C ALA A 186 -2.21 -9.32 -15.59
N ALA A 187 -2.88 -8.69 -14.62
CA ALA A 187 -2.42 -7.45 -14.00
C ALA A 187 -1.08 -7.63 -13.27
N VAL A 188 -0.93 -8.72 -12.51
CA VAL A 188 0.30 -9.02 -11.76
C VAL A 188 1.44 -9.38 -12.70
N VAL A 189 1.20 -10.26 -13.69
CA VAL A 189 2.20 -10.67 -14.69
C VAL A 189 2.60 -9.50 -15.58
N ALA A 190 1.66 -8.69 -16.05
CA ALA A 190 1.96 -7.50 -16.84
C ALA A 190 2.84 -6.53 -16.03
N THR A 191 2.53 -6.31 -14.75
CA THR A 191 3.38 -5.50 -13.87
C THR A 191 4.78 -6.09 -13.77
N ALA A 192 4.91 -7.40 -13.53
CA ALA A 192 6.21 -8.07 -13.47
C ALA A 192 7.01 -7.91 -14.78
N MET A 193 6.37 -8.15 -15.93
CA MET A 193 7.00 -8.00 -17.24
C MET A 193 7.43 -6.56 -17.50
N MET A 194 6.62 -5.55 -17.16
CA MET A 194 7.02 -4.15 -17.27
C MET A 194 8.29 -3.85 -16.44
N ARG A 195 8.42 -4.43 -15.24
CA ARG A 195 9.60 -4.23 -14.39
C ARG A 195 10.86 -4.89 -14.93
N ILE A 196 10.73 -6.10 -15.49
CA ILE A 196 11.85 -6.83 -16.10
C ILE A 196 12.27 -6.16 -17.41
N ALA A 197 11.29 -5.80 -18.25
CA ALA A 197 11.54 -5.16 -19.53
C ALA A 197 12.20 -3.78 -19.41
N ALA A 198 12.03 -3.11 -18.27
CA ALA A 198 12.67 -1.83 -17.95
C ALA A 198 14.03 -2.00 -17.23
N GLY A 199 14.52 -3.24 -17.08
CA GLY A 199 15.77 -3.54 -16.40
C GLY A 199 15.78 -3.17 -14.92
N ARG A 200 14.60 -3.08 -14.27
CA ARG A 200 14.49 -2.62 -12.88
C ARG A 200 14.48 -3.75 -11.87
N HIS A 201 14.10 -4.96 -12.29
CA HIS A 201 14.02 -6.15 -11.44
C HIS A 201 14.31 -7.40 -12.25
N PHE A 202 14.92 -8.40 -11.60
CA PHE A 202 15.09 -9.74 -12.15
C PHE A 202 13.79 -10.56 -12.04
N LEU A 203 13.73 -11.70 -12.73
CA LEU A 203 12.57 -12.59 -12.67
C LEU A 203 12.29 -13.05 -11.24
N SER A 204 13.32 -13.50 -10.52
CA SER A 204 13.21 -13.92 -9.12
C SER A 204 12.63 -12.84 -8.20
N ASP A 205 13.05 -11.57 -8.36
CA ASP A 205 12.53 -10.43 -7.60
C ASP A 205 11.02 -10.25 -7.80
N THR A 206 10.53 -10.48 -9.02
CA THR A 206 9.09 -10.34 -9.30
C THR A 206 8.31 -11.55 -8.81
N THR A 207 8.79 -12.78 -9.06
CA THR A 207 8.15 -14.02 -8.62
C THR A 207 8.03 -14.09 -7.10
N MET A 208 9.09 -13.74 -6.37
CA MET A 208 9.05 -13.74 -4.90
C MET A 208 8.08 -12.69 -4.36
N SER A 209 8.01 -11.49 -4.95
CA SER A 209 7.01 -10.49 -4.56
C SER A 209 5.56 -10.97 -4.75
N MET A 210 5.26 -11.71 -5.83
CA MET A 210 3.94 -12.30 -6.06
C MET A 210 3.61 -13.34 -4.99
N LEU A 211 4.56 -14.23 -4.70
CA LEU A 211 4.40 -15.30 -3.72
C LEU A 211 4.27 -14.77 -2.30
N PHE A 212 5.06 -13.76 -1.91
CA PHE A 212 4.93 -13.08 -0.62
C PHE A 212 3.55 -12.43 -0.46
N ALA A 213 3.07 -11.73 -1.48
CA ALA A 213 1.73 -11.13 -1.46
C ALA A 213 0.64 -12.19 -1.30
N ALA A 214 0.74 -13.31 -2.01
CA ALA A 214 -0.20 -14.42 -1.89
C ALA A 214 -0.16 -15.07 -0.49
N LEU A 215 1.03 -15.31 0.06
CA LEU A 215 1.20 -15.94 1.39
C LEU A 215 0.61 -15.06 2.49
N ILE A 216 0.91 -13.76 2.44
CA ILE A 216 0.36 -12.77 3.37
C ILE A 216 -1.16 -12.68 3.23
N SER A 217 -1.68 -12.68 2.01
CA SER A 217 -3.12 -12.66 1.75
C SER A 217 -3.82 -13.90 2.32
N VAL A 218 -3.25 -15.10 2.14
CA VAL A 218 -3.81 -16.34 2.70
C VAL A 218 -3.74 -16.31 4.23
N PHE A 219 -2.62 -15.89 4.83
CA PHE A 219 -2.50 -15.74 6.27
C PHE A 219 -3.55 -14.78 6.86
N LEU A 220 -3.67 -13.58 6.27
CA LEU A 220 -4.62 -12.56 6.73
C LEU A 220 -6.07 -12.97 6.51
N TYR A 221 -6.37 -13.74 5.45
CA TYR A 221 -7.70 -14.31 5.23
C TYR A 221 -8.17 -15.12 6.45
N ARG A 222 -7.27 -15.92 7.03
CA ARG A 222 -7.56 -16.70 8.24
C ARG A 222 -7.55 -15.84 9.49
N ALA A 223 -6.54 -15.00 9.68
CA ALA A 223 -6.40 -14.15 10.87
C ALA A 223 -7.59 -13.19 11.06
N LEU A 224 -8.15 -12.67 9.97
CA LEU A 224 -9.28 -11.75 9.99
C LEU A 224 -10.65 -12.44 9.77
N ALA A 225 -10.69 -13.78 9.74
CA ALA A 225 -11.90 -14.57 9.51
C ALA A 225 -12.72 -14.08 8.29
N ILE A 226 -12.03 -13.79 7.17
CA ILE A 226 -12.63 -13.16 5.98
C ILE A 226 -13.69 -14.03 5.32
N GLY A 227 -13.58 -15.35 5.47
CA GLY A 227 -14.61 -16.30 5.02
C GLY A 227 -16.03 -15.93 5.48
N SER A 228 -16.16 -15.46 6.72
CA SER A 228 -17.45 -15.09 7.32
C SER A 228 -17.90 -13.67 7.00
N HIS A 229 -17.03 -12.81 6.46
CA HIS A 229 -17.32 -11.36 6.29
C HIS A 229 -17.34 -10.91 4.82
N ARG A 230 -16.71 -11.63 3.90
CA ARG A 230 -16.61 -11.19 2.49
C ARG A 230 -17.94 -11.07 1.74
N HIS A 231 -19.02 -11.69 2.23
CA HIS A 231 -20.33 -11.67 1.58
C HIS A 231 -21.00 -10.28 1.62
N VAL A 232 -20.61 -9.41 2.57
CA VAL A 232 -21.13 -8.03 2.66
C VAL A 232 -20.38 -7.03 1.78
N PHE A 233 -19.34 -7.45 1.03
CA PHE A 233 -18.54 -6.55 0.20
C PHE A 233 -19.23 -6.15 -1.12
N THR A 234 -20.49 -5.70 -1.07
CA THR A 234 -21.29 -5.27 -2.23
C THR A 234 -21.34 -3.73 -2.32
N ALA A 235 -21.78 -3.20 -3.47
CA ALA A 235 -21.83 -1.75 -3.70
C ALA A 235 -22.68 -1.00 -2.67
N ALA A 236 -23.84 -1.53 -2.29
CA ALA A 236 -24.76 -0.84 -1.37
C ALA A 236 -24.20 -0.66 0.06
N PRO A 237 -23.68 -1.71 0.76
CA PRO A 237 -22.94 -1.56 2.01
C PRO A 237 -21.74 -0.61 1.91
N ILE A 238 -20.96 -0.69 0.83
CA ILE A 238 -19.79 0.18 0.63
C ILE A 238 -20.24 1.66 0.56
N LEU A 239 -21.24 1.97 -0.26
CA LEU A 239 -21.76 3.33 -0.41
C LEU A 239 -22.38 3.84 0.90
N ALA A 240 -23.08 2.98 1.64
CA ALA A 240 -23.64 3.32 2.94
C ALA A 240 -22.56 3.69 3.96
N ASP A 241 -21.48 2.89 4.05
CA ASP A 241 -20.37 3.19 4.96
C ASP A 241 -19.64 4.46 4.56
N VAL A 242 -19.34 4.65 3.27
CA VAL A 242 -18.69 5.88 2.78
C VAL A 242 -19.54 7.11 3.12
N SER A 243 -20.85 7.06 2.88
CA SER A 243 -21.78 8.15 3.23
C SER A 243 -21.79 8.43 4.73
N ASN A 244 -21.87 7.38 5.55
CA ASN A 244 -21.87 7.50 7.01
C ASN A 244 -20.55 8.05 7.56
N ILE A 245 -19.40 7.63 7.00
CA ILE A 245 -18.07 8.14 7.35
C ILE A 245 -18.01 9.64 7.05
N LEU A 246 -18.42 10.05 5.85
CA LEU A 246 -18.43 11.47 5.46
C LEU A 246 -19.36 12.31 6.35
N ALA A 247 -20.54 11.80 6.68
CA ALA A 247 -21.49 12.46 7.59
C ALA A 247 -20.98 12.52 9.05
N HIS A 248 -20.20 11.53 9.49
CA HIS A 248 -19.56 11.55 10.80
C HIS A 248 -18.41 12.56 10.84
N ALA A 249 -17.56 12.56 9.81
CA ALA A 249 -16.45 13.50 9.67
C ALA A 249 -16.95 14.96 9.63
N SER A 250 -18.01 15.24 8.86
CA SER A 250 -18.58 16.60 8.78
C SER A 250 -19.12 17.09 10.13
N ARG A 251 -19.85 16.23 10.87
CA ARG A 251 -20.33 16.55 12.22
C ARG A 251 -19.18 16.80 13.21
N TYR A 252 -18.11 16.00 13.13
CA TYR A 252 -16.93 16.18 13.97
C TYR A 252 -16.21 17.50 13.67
N VAL A 253 -16.02 17.84 12.38
CA VAL A 253 -15.42 19.11 11.95
C VAL A 253 -16.24 20.30 12.43
N VAL A 254 -17.57 20.27 12.26
CA VAL A 254 -18.47 21.34 12.72
C VAL A 254 -18.45 21.49 14.24
N LYS A 255 -18.44 20.38 15.00
CA LYS A 255 -18.35 20.43 16.46
C LYS A 255 -17.03 21.04 16.92
N THR A 256 -15.93 20.62 16.30
CA THR A 256 -14.57 21.10 16.65
C THR A 256 -14.40 22.56 16.28
N SER A 257 -14.89 22.99 15.10
CA SER A 257 -14.83 24.39 14.69
C SER A 257 -15.63 25.29 15.63
N ARG A 258 -16.80 24.87 16.10
CA ARG A 258 -17.56 25.59 17.15
C ARG A 258 -16.76 25.71 18.45
N ILE A 259 -16.15 24.63 18.94
CA ILE A 259 -15.32 24.67 20.16
C ILE A 259 -14.14 25.64 20.02
N VAL A 260 -13.47 25.62 18.87
CA VAL A 260 -12.34 26.54 18.60
C VAL A 260 -12.84 27.99 18.52
N LEU A 261 -13.93 28.25 17.81
CA LEU A 261 -14.54 29.58 17.70
C LEU A 261 -15.01 30.13 19.05
N ASP A 262 -15.60 29.29 19.90
CA ASP A 262 -16.02 29.70 21.23
C ASP A 262 -14.80 30.01 22.10
N ARG A 263 -13.75 29.18 22.08
CA ARG A 263 -12.50 29.45 22.81
C ARG A 263 -11.82 30.74 22.35
N THR A 264 -11.78 31.02 21.05
CA THR A 264 -11.19 32.27 20.54
C THR A 264 -12.02 33.49 20.88
N ARG A 265 -13.36 33.39 20.83
CA ARG A 265 -14.27 34.45 21.31
C ARG A 265 -14.08 34.74 22.81
N TRP A 266 -14.01 33.70 23.63
CA TRP A 266 -13.76 33.84 25.07
C TRP A 266 -12.39 34.46 25.36
N ALA A 267 -11.34 34.05 24.63
CA ALA A 267 -10.02 34.65 24.75
C ALA A 267 -10.05 36.14 24.37
N ALA A 268 -10.67 36.51 23.26
CA ALA A 268 -10.79 37.89 22.80
C ALA A 268 -11.58 38.78 23.79
N LEU A 269 -12.68 38.26 24.34
CA LEU A 269 -13.45 38.94 25.40
C LEU A 269 -12.60 39.17 26.64
N ARG A 270 -11.84 38.16 27.09
CA ARG A 270 -10.95 38.29 28.25
C ARG A 270 -9.88 39.36 28.03
N THR A 271 -9.27 39.40 26.85
CA THR A 271 -8.27 40.42 26.51
C THR A 271 -8.86 41.83 26.51
N ARG A 272 -10.08 42.01 25.96
CA ARG A 272 -10.79 43.30 26.01
C ARG A 272 -11.09 43.74 27.43
N VAL A 273 -11.57 42.84 28.29
CA VAL A 273 -11.87 43.14 29.70
C VAL A 273 -10.61 43.55 30.46
N LEU A 274 -9.48 42.85 30.23
CA LEU A 274 -8.20 43.21 30.82
C LEU A 274 -7.72 44.59 30.35
N ALA A 275 -7.78 44.86 29.05
CA ALA A 275 -7.39 46.16 28.49
C ALA A 275 -8.25 47.31 29.05
N LEU A 276 -9.57 47.11 29.20
CA LEU A 276 -10.46 48.10 29.82
C LEU A 276 -10.13 48.31 31.30
N ARG A 277 -9.78 47.25 32.04
CA ARG A 277 -9.37 47.34 33.44
C ARG A 277 -8.05 48.09 33.61
N ASP A 278 -7.09 47.87 32.72
CA ASP A 278 -5.80 48.56 32.74
C ASP A 278 -5.96 50.04 32.38
N TYR A 279 -6.80 50.36 31.37
CA TYR A 279 -7.15 51.75 31.03
C TYR A 279 -7.83 52.49 32.19
N ALA A 280 -8.75 51.82 32.90
CA ALA A 280 -9.42 52.41 34.06
C ALA A 280 -8.45 52.69 35.23
N ARG A 281 -7.43 51.84 35.44
CA ARG A 281 -6.36 52.12 36.43
C ARG A 281 -5.47 53.29 36.02
N PHE A 282 -5.14 53.38 34.74
CA PHE A 282 -4.28 54.46 34.23
C PHE A 282 -4.99 55.83 34.34
N SER A 283 -6.28 55.88 33.99
CA SER A 283 -7.07 57.12 34.07
C SER A 283 -7.35 57.58 35.51
N SER A 284 -7.44 56.67 36.48
CA SER A 284 -7.57 57.05 37.89
C SER A 284 -6.26 57.59 38.48
N GLN A 285 -5.10 57.05 38.08
CA GLN A 285 -3.79 57.58 38.47
C GLN A 285 -3.48 58.94 37.84
N GLY A 286 -3.88 59.16 36.58
CA GLY A 286 -3.75 60.47 35.92
C GLY A 286 -4.61 61.57 36.55
N ARG A 287 -5.74 61.23 37.16
CA ARG A 287 -6.59 62.21 37.89
C ARG A 287 -6.07 62.57 39.28
N SER A 288 -5.30 61.70 39.94
CA SER A 288 -4.67 62.03 41.23
C SER A 288 -3.40 62.89 41.12
N GLY A 289 -2.86 63.07 39.91
CA GLY A 289 -1.68 63.90 39.65
C GLY A 289 -1.96 65.33 39.15
N ALA A 290 -3.23 65.71 38.96
CA ALA A 290 -3.63 67.03 38.45
C ALA A 290 -4.10 68.00 39.56
N THR A 291 -3.83 67.68 40.83
CA THR A 291 -4.09 68.55 41.98
C THR A 291 -2.84 68.69 42.85
N VAL A 292 -1.74 69.17 42.28
CA VAL A 292 -0.65 69.81 43.04
C VAL A 292 -0.14 70.96 42.17
N GLU A 293 -0.44 72.17 42.64
CA GLU A 293 0.24 73.48 42.47
C GLU A 293 0.91 73.85 41.13
#